data_AF-A0A6M3LEN7-F1
#
_entry.id   AF-A0A6M3LEN7-F1
#
_cell.length_a   1.000
_cell.length_b   1.000
_cell.length_c   1.000
_cell.angle_alpha   90.00
_cell.angle_beta   90.00
_cell.angle_gamma   90.00
#
_symmetry.space_group_name_H-M   'P 1'
#
loop_
_entity.id
_entity.type
_entity.pdbx_description
1 polymer ?
#
loop_
_entity_poly.entity_id
_entity_poly.type
_entity_poly.pdbx_seq_one_letter_code
_entity_poly.pdbx_strand_id
1 'polypeptide(L)'
;MVEELTIEITDYCPHECKFCSSNTTSIYKQARFLGLKAIRELLKGKRVEHLVISGGEPLSHPQFYKILQLCKEHSDDVIVYSNAITHLIYNAKVIDGVYLEANLTILPEVDKIHVLRRVKQGKESNRPEVHLSRNFTDDCSCNHHILRPDGKLYKTPCNKECEL
;
A
#
# COMPACT_ATOMS: atom_id res chain seq x y z
N MET A 1 -20.79 -4.75 -1.83
CA MET A 1 -19.41 -5.27 -1.77
C MET A 1 -18.51 -4.09 -2.07
N VAL A 2 -17.47 -3.85 -1.27
CA VAL A 2 -16.48 -2.80 -1.56
C VAL A 2 -15.32 -3.48 -2.29
N GLU A 3 -15.00 -2.99 -3.49
CA GLU A 3 -13.92 -3.54 -4.32
C GLU A 3 -12.57 -3.37 -3.63
N GLU A 4 -12.23 -2.15 -3.20
CA GLU A 4 -11.00 -1.88 -2.44
C GLU A 4 -11.26 -0.95 -1.24
N LEU A 5 -10.68 -1.30 -0.08
CA LEU A 5 -10.65 -0.43 1.09
C LEU A 5 -9.20 -0.27 1.59
N THR A 6 -8.69 0.96 1.53
CA THR A 6 -7.39 1.33 2.11
C THR A 6 -7.57 1.96 3.49
N ILE A 7 -6.83 1.45 4.48
CA ILE A 7 -6.82 1.94 5.87
C ILE A 7 -5.41 2.45 6.19
N GLU A 8 -5.27 3.77 6.37
CA GLU A 8 -4.04 4.37 6.90
C GLU A 8 -4.02 4.24 8.43
N ILE A 9 -3.24 3.28 8.96
CA ILE A 9 -3.28 2.96 10.38
C ILE A 9 -2.37 3.85 11.23
N THR A 10 -1.44 4.56 10.61
CA THR A 10 -0.58 5.54 11.28
C THR A 10 -0.11 6.61 10.30
N ASP A 11 0.21 7.80 10.80
CA ASP A 11 0.97 8.82 10.08
C ASP A 11 2.45 8.85 10.46
N TYR A 12 2.92 7.93 11.32
CA TYR A 12 4.35 7.77 11.56
C TYR A 12 5.03 7.20 10.32
N CYS A 13 6.10 7.83 9.85
CA CYS A 13 7.01 7.26 8.87
C CYS A 13 8.45 7.71 9.17
N PRO A 14 9.43 6.80 9.26
CA PRO A 14 10.83 7.21 9.43
C PRO A 14 11.42 7.81 8.15
N HIS A 15 10.72 7.75 7.02
CA HIS A 15 11.16 8.26 5.73
C HIS A 15 10.46 9.58 5.38
N GLU A 16 11.24 10.55 4.90
CA GLU A 16 10.77 11.87 4.49
C GLU A 16 10.74 11.97 2.95
N CYS A 17 9.98 11.06 2.33
CA CYS A 17 9.89 10.97 0.88
C CYS A 17 9.31 12.27 0.30
N LYS A 18 10.04 12.94 -0.60
CA LYS A 18 9.62 14.22 -1.24
C LYS A 18 8.28 14.14 -1.97
N PHE A 19 7.89 12.94 -2.39
CA PHE A 19 6.68 12.65 -3.15
C PHE A 19 5.57 12.04 -2.29
N CYS A 20 5.75 11.96 -0.96
CA CYS A 20 4.75 11.37 -0.08
C CYS A 20 3.44 12.16 -0.16
N SER A 21 2.35 11.49 -0.52
CA SER A 21 1.02 12.11 -0.57
C SER A 21 0.36 12.25 0.80
N SER A 22 0.92 11.58 1.81
CA SER A 22 0.38 11.49 3.17
C SER A 22 1.10 12.50 4.07
N ASN A 23 0.35 13.13 4.99
CA ASN A 23 0.90 14.06 5.96
C ASN A 23 1.53 13.28 7.12
N THR A 24 2.75 12.81 6.91
CA THR A 24 3.47 11.93 7.85
C THR A 24 4.36 12.72 8.80
N THR A 25 4.66 12.13 9.97
CA THR A 25 5.67 12.61 10.90
C THR A 25 6.76 11.57 11.12
N SER A 26 8.02 12.01 11.17
CA SER A 26 9.17 11.19 11.56
C SER A 26 9.33 11.10 13.09
N ILE A 27 8.50 11.80 13.86
CA ILE A 27 8.53 11.82 15.33
C ILE A 27 7.46 10.87 15.87
N TYR A 28 7.86 9.65 16.24
CA TYR A 28 6.94 8.61 16.73
C TYR A 28 6.00 9.07 17.85
N LYS A 29 6.47 9.89 18.79
CA LYS A 29 5.67 10.39 19.91
C LYS A 29 4.56 11.37 19.50
N GLN A 30 4.69 12.00 18.33
CA GLN A 30 3.69 12.92 17.79
C GLN A 30 2.76 12.22 16.79
N ALA A 31 3.09 10.99 16.41
CA ALA A 31 2.30 10.23 15.45
C ALA A 31 0.98 9.75 16.05
N ARG A 32 0.00 9.63 15.17
CA ARG A 32 -1.30 9.03 15.43
C ARG A 32 -1.25 7.56 15.06
N PHE A 33 -1.92 6.75 15.86
CA PHE A 33 -2.05 5.31 15.69
C PHE A 33 -3.52 4.96 15.80
N LEU A 34 -4.11 4.48 14.70
CA LEU A 34 -5.52 4.17 14.62
C LEU A 34 -5.84 2.95 15.50
N GLY A 35 -6.65 3.17 16.53
CA GLY A 35 -6.98 2.12 17.48
C GLY A 35 -7.77 0.97 16.83
N LEU A 36 -7.50 -0.27 17.29
CA LEU A 36 -8.16 -1.49 16.80
C LEU A 36 -9.69 -1.41 16.84
N LYS A 37 -10.26 -0.69 17.82
CA LYS A 37 -11.73 -0.49 17.94
C LYS A 37 -12.29 0.28 16.74
N ALA A 38 -11.61 1.34 16.28
CA ALA A 38 -12.06 2.13 15.14
C ALA A 38 -12.07 1.29 13.87
N ILE A 39 -11.04 0.46 13.68
CA ILE A 39 -10.93 -0.46 12.54
C ILE A 39 -12.02 -1.54 12.61
N ARG A 40 -12.30 -2.09 13.79
CA ARG A 40 -13.38 -3.06 13.98
C ARG A 40 -14.75 -2.48 13.64
N GLU A 41 -15.05 -1.27 14.10
CA GLU A 41 -16.31 -0.60 13.75
C GLU A 41 -16.38 -0.27 12.26
N LEU A 42 -15.26 0.12 11.63
CA LEU A 42 -15.19 0.37 10.19
C LEU A 42 -15.55 -0.88 9.37
N LEU A 43 -15.01 -2.04 9.75
CA LEU A 43 -15.16 -3.31 9.03
C LEU A 43 -16.44 -4.08 9.41
N LYS A 44 -17.14 -3.65 10.46
CA LYS A 44 -18.35 -4.31 10.96
C LYS A 44 -19.40 -4.48 9.86
N GLY A 45 -19.77 -5.73 9.61
CA GLY A 45 -20.77 -6.10 8.59
C GLY A 45 -20.30 -5.91 7.14
N LYS A 46 -19.01 -5.64 6.90
CA LYS A 46 -18.45 -5.48 5.56
C LYS A 46 -17.60 -6.70 5.18
N ARG A 47 -17.76 -7.13 3.94
CA ARG A 47 -16.78 -7.94 3.20
C ARG A 47 -16.16 -7.02 2.13
N VAL A 48 -14.84 -7.02 2.09
CA VAL A 48 -14.03 -6.23 1.15
C VAL A 48 -13.30 -7.24 0.26
N GLU A 49 -13.22 -6.95 -1.03
CA GLU A 49 -12.47 -7.80 -1.97
C GLU A 49 -10.96 -7.60 -1.82
N HIS A 50 -10.48 -6.35 -1.83
CA HIS A 50 -9.09 -5.98 -1.56
C HIS A 50 -8.99 -5.06 -0.33
N LEU A 51 -8.40 -5.54 0.76
CA LEU A 51 -8.19 -4.74 1.97
C LEU A 51 -6.72 -4.34 2.09
N VAL A 52 -6.44 -3.04 1.94
CA VAL A 52 -5.08 -2.51 1.96
C VAL A 52 -4.79 -1.85 3.31
N ILE A 53 -3.74 -2.31 3.99
CA ILE A 53 -3.20 -1.71 5.20
C ILE A 53 -2.03 -0.81 4.80
N SER A 54 -2.17 0.49 5.05
CA SER A 54 -1.23 1.52 4.63
C SER A 54 -1.00 2.54 5.76
N GLY A 55 -0.46 3.72 5.43
CA GLY A 55 -0.17 4.81 6.34
C GLY A 55 1.17 5.45 5.97
N GLY A 56 1.86 6.00 6.97
CA GLY A 56 3.29 6.29 6.83
C GLY A 56 4.09 5.00 6.67
N GLU A 57 4.40 4.34 7.78
CA GLU A 57 4.94 2.99 7.80
C GLU A 57 4.06 2.09 8.70
N PRO A 58 3.15 1.29 8.12
CA PRO A 58 2.17 0.53 8.90
C PRO A 58 2.80 -0.50 9.85
N LEU A 59 3.97 -1.07 9.51
CA LEU A 59 4.65 -2.02 10.40
C LEU A 59 5.16 -1.36 11.69
N SER A 60 5.26 -0.04 11.73
CA SER A 60 5.61 0.70 12.94
C SER A 60 4.43 0.85 13.91
N HIS A 61 3.21 0.47 13.52
CA HIS A 61 2.06 0.53 14.39
C HIS A 61 2.17 -0.48 15.55
N PRO A 62 2.00 -0.08 16.82
CA PRO A 62 2.23 -0.95 17.98
C PRO A 62 1.27 -2.15 18.05
N GLN A 63 0.15 -2.07 17.34
CA GLN A 63 -0.83 -3.15 17.22
C GLN A 63 -0.94 -3.73 15.80
N PHE A 64 0.05 -3.52 14.92
CA PHE A 64 0.00 -3.93 13.51
C PHE A 64 -0.49 -5.36 13.33
N TYR A 65 0.11 -6.33 14.03
CA TYR A 65 -0.27 -7.74 13.89
C TYR A 65 -1.76 -7.99 14.21
N LYS A 66 -2.31 -7.34 15.24
CA LYS A 66 -3.72 -7.48 15.60
C LYS A 66 -4.64 -6.88 14.54
N ILE A 67 -4.22 -5.76 13.94
CA ILE A 67 -4.93 -5.13 12.83
C ILE A 67 -4.92 -6.04 11.61
N LEU A 68 -3.76 -6.61 11.26
CA LEU A 68 -3.64 -7.55 10.15
C LEU A 68 -4.57 -8.75 10.32
N GLN A 69 -4.59 -9.36 11.51
CA GLN A 69 -5.50 -10.48 11.80
C GLN A 69 -6.97 -10.06 11.66
N LEU A 70 -7.35 -8.91 12.22
CA LEU A 70 -8.70 -8.37 12.06
C LEU A 70 -9.07 -8.17 10.59
N CYS A 71 -8.16 -7.63 9.77
CA CYS A 71 -8.43 -7.41 8.34
C CYS A 71 -8.65 -8.73 7.59
N LYS A 72 -7.90 -9.79 7.95
CA LYS A 72 -8.05 -11.14 7.38
C LYS A 72 -9.38 -11.83 7.75
N GLU A 73 -10.08 -11.37 8.77
CA GLU A 73 -11.45 -11.84 9.07
C GLU A 73 -12.47 -11.29 8.04
N HIS A 74 -12.13 -10.21 7.34
CA HIS A 74 -13.04 -9.43 6.49
C HIS A 74 -12.67 -9.41 4.99
N SER A 75 -11.49 -9.91 4.63
CA SER A 75 -11.04 -10.08 3.25
C SER A 75 -10.11 -11.29 3.15
N ASP A 76 -10.23 -12.03 2.06
CA ASP A 76 -9.32 -13.12 1.74
C ASP A 76 -8.03 -12.58 1.09
N ASP A 77 -8.08 -11.35 0.53
CA ASP A 77 -6.94 -10.62 0.02
C ASP A 77 -6.64 -9.37 0.88
N VAL A 78 -5.56 -9.44 1.65
CA VAL A 78 -5.10 -8.37 2.53
C VAL A 78 -3.68 -7.97 2.15
N ILE A 79 -3.55 -6.74 1.67
CA ILE A 79 -2.31 -6.16 1.14
C ILE A 79 -1.71 -5.21 2.18
N VAL A 80 -0.39 -5.21 2.34
CA VAL A 80 0.31 -4.29 3.24
C VAL A 80 1.27 -3.42 2.44
N TYR A 81 1.01 -2.11 2.40
CA TYR A 81 1.90 -1.13 1.78
C TYR A 81 2.96 -0.67 2.79
N SER A 82 4.15 -1.25 2.70
CA SER A 82 5.26 -0.95 3.61
C SER A 82 6.52 -0.56 2.84
N ASN A 83 7.28 0.38 3.41
CA ASN A 83 8.61 0.77 2.98
C ASN A 83 9.72 -0.02 3.69
N ALA A 84 9.38 -1.00 4.55
CA ALA A 84 10.33 -1.79 5.33
C ALA A 84 11.06 -2.88 4.52
N ILE A 85 10.75 -3.04 3.22
CA ILE A 85 11.40 -4.04 2.37
C ILE A 85 12.48 -3.36 1.53
N THR A 86 13.74 -3.49 1.97
CA THR A 86 14.92 -2.97 1.25
C THR A 86 15.57 -4.02 0.36
N HIS A 87 15.49 -5.31 0.75
CA HIS A 87 16.04 -6.43 0.00
C HIS A 87 15.15 -7.66 0.13
N LEU A 88 14.86 -8.32 -1.00
CA LEU A 88 14.17 -9.61 -1.04
C LEU A 88 15.08 -10.65 -1.71
N ILE A 89 15.39 -11.72 -0.98
CA ILE A 89 16.04 -12.92 -1.54
C ILE A 89 15.13 -14.09 -1.19
N TYR A 90 14.68 -14.84 -2.20
CA TYR A 90 13.89 -16.05 -1.98
C TYR A 90 14.46 -17.22 -2.79
N ASN A 91 14.21 -18.45 -2.31
CA ASN A 91 14.64 -19.66 -2.99
C ASN A 91 13.46 -20.24 -3.79
N ALA A 92 13.52 -20.11 -5.11
CA ALA A 92 12.52 -20.64 -6.02
C ALA A 92 12.39 -22.18 -6.03
N LYS A 93 13.27 -22.92 -5.33
CA LYS A 93 13.12 -24.37 -5.12
C LYS A 93 12.22 -24.74 -3.93
N VAL A 94 11.87 -23.76 -3.09
CA VAL A 94 11.08 -23.97 -1.86
C VAL A 94 9.67 -23.44 -2.02
N ILE A 95 9.53 -22.33 -2.74
CA ILE A 95 8.25 -21.73 -3.12
C ILE A 95 8.29 -21.43 -4.62
N ASP A 96 7.25 -21.81 -5.35
CA ASP A 96 7.22 -21.74 -6.82
C ASP A 96 7.29 -20.30 -7.36
N GLY A 97 7.04 -19.30 -6.51
CA GLY A 97 7.18 -17.89 -6.85
C GLY A 97 6.85 -16.99 -5.66
N VAL A 98 7.12 -15.70 -5.85
CA VAL A 98 6.62 -14.63 -4.98
C VAL A 98 5.85 -13.63 -5.83
N TYR A 99 4.66 -13.25 -5.38
CA TYR A 99 3.96 -12.10 -5.95
C TYR A 99 4.58 -10.84 -5.35
N LEU A 100 5.21 -10.01 -6.19
CA LEU A 100 5.81 -8.74 -5.79
C LEU A 100 5.16 -7.61 -6.57
N GLU A 101 4.39 -6.79 -5.86
CA GLU A 101 3.88 -5.53 -6.37
C GLU A 101 4.72 -4.39 -5.76
N ALA A 102 5.34 -3.58 -6.60
CA ALA A 102 6.20 -2.48 -6.17
C ALA A 102 5.70 -1.16 -6.77
N ASN A 103 5.33 -0.23 -5.90
CA ASN A 103 4.95 1.12 -6.29
C ASN A 103 6.18 2.01 -6.30
N LEU A 104 6.71 2.25 -7.49
CA LEU A 104 7.90 3.05 -7.71
C LEU A 104 7.49 4.49 -8.03
N THR A 105 7.63 5.40 -7.06
CA THR A 105 7.43 6.81 -7.34
C THR A 105 8.63 7.39 -8.08
N ILE A 106 8.38 7.90 -9.28
CA ILE A 106 9.38 8.49 -10.17
C ILE A 106 9.50 9.98 -9.83
N LEU A 107 10.71 10.48 -9.58
CA LEU A 107 10.92 11.93 -9.36
C LEU A 107 10.77 12.70 -10.69
N PRO A 108 10.36 13.99 -10.67
CA PRO A 108 10.14 14.77 -11.89
C PRO A 108 11.34 14.86 -12.83
N GLU A 109 12.56 14.83 -12.30
CA GLU A 109 13.83 14.88 -13.04
C GLU A 109 14.40 13.49 -13.39
N VAL A 110 13.63 12.40 -13.20
CA VAL A 110 14.06 11.07 -13.62
C VAL A 110 13.71 10.86 -15.09
N ASP A 111 14.71 11.08 -15.96
CA ASP A 111 14.58 10.89 -17.40
C ASP A 111 14.51 9.40 -17.80
N LYS A 112 14.94 8.49 -16.90
CA LYS A 112 15.04 7.06 -17.20
C LYS A 112 15.02 6.20 -15.95
N ILE A 113 14.14 5.20 -15.93
CA ILE A 113 14.20 4.11 -14.95
C ILE A 113 14.90 2.92 -15.59
N HIS A 114 16.08 2.61 -15.07
CA HIS A 114 16.73 1.35 -15.35
C HIS A 114 16.25 0.30 -14.35
N VAL A 115 15.36 -0.59 -14.77
CA VAL A 115 15.18 -1.87 -14.08
C VAL A 115 16.43 -2.68 -14.39
N LEU A 116 17.44 -2.53 -13.53
CA LEU A 116 18.77 -3.09 -13.70
C LEU A 116 18.70 -4.61 -13.61
N ARG A 117 18.41 -5.21 -14.76
CA ARG A 117 18.68 -6.61 -15.09
C ARG A 117 17.75 -7.63 -14.42
N ARG A 118 16.84 -8.19 -15.23
CA ARG A 118 16.33 -9.54 -14.99
C ARG A 118 17.48 -10.52 -15.22
N VAL A 119 18.06 -11.08 -14.17
CA VAL A 119 19.09 -12.12 -14.30
C VAL A 119 18.39 -13.37 -14.82
N LYS A 120 18.81 -13.91 -15.97
CA LYS A 120 18.33 -15.21 -16.45
C LYS A 120 18.68 -16.27 -15.40
N GLN A 121 17.69 -16.82 -14.72
CA GLN A 121 17.86 -18.02 -13.90
C GLN A 121 16.93 -19.12 -14.43
N GLY A 122 17.51 -20.22 -14.91
CA GLY A 122 16.78 -21.47 -15.19
C GLY A 122 16.13 -21.63 -16.57
N LYS A 123 15.49 -22.80 -16.75
CA LYS A 123 14.79 -23.28 -17.97
C LYS A 123 13.33 -22.79 -18.01
N GLU A 124 13.10 -21.50 -17.84
CA GLU A 124 11.75 -20.94 -17.77
C GLU A 124 11.14 -20.84 -19.19
N SER A 125 10.26 -21.79 -19.52
CA SER A 125 9.64 -21.95 -20.85
C SER A 125 8.46 -21.00 -21.07
N ASN A 126 7.79 -20.53 -20.01
CA ASN A 126 6.70 -19.56 -20.07
C ASN A 126 7.04 -18.36 -19.20
N ARG A 127 7.28 -17.22 -19.85
CA ARG A 127 7.58 -15.96 -19.15
C ARG A 127 6.27 -15.25 -18.81
N PRO A 128 6.06 -14.80 -17.57
CA PRO A 128 4.94 -13.92 -17.26
C PRO A 128 5.15 -12.54 -17.91
N GLU A 129 4.08 -12.04 -18.52
CA GLU A 129 4.02 -10.68 -19.05
C GLU A 129 4.07 -9.69 -17.88
N VAL A 130 4.87 -8.63 -18.01
CA VAL A 130 4.90 -7.56 -17.01
C VAL A 130 4.01 -6.45 -17.49
N HIS A 131 2.81 -6.37 -16.91
CA HIS A 131 1.91 -5.24 -17.09
C HIS A 131 2.33 -4.12 -16.15
N LEU A 132 2.67 -2.97 -16.72
CA LEU A 132 2.81 -1.72 -15.96
C LEU A 132 1.42 -1.08 -15.90
N SER A 133 0.87 -0.87 -14.71
CA SER A 133 -0.37 -0.11 -14.55
C SER A 133 -0.14 1.33 -15.02
N ARG A 134 -0.82 1.73 -16.10
CA ARG A 134 -0.80 3.10 -16.60
C ARG A 134 -1.85 3.92 -15.83
N ASN A 135 -1.43 4.67 -14.82
CA ASN A 135 -2.31 5.63 -14.11
C ASN A 135 -1.95 7.09 -14.47
N PHE A 136 -1.86 7.40 -15.77
CA PHE A 136 -1.56 8.76 -16.25
C PHE A 136 -2.52 9.23 -17.36
N THR A 137 -3.82 8.98 -17.23
CA THR A 137 -4.83 9.58 -18.11
C THR A 137 -6.12 9.96 -17.36
N ASP A 138 -6.22 11.25 -17.03
CA ASP A 138 -7.33 12.22 -16.97
C ASP A 138 -8.82 11.87 -16.74
N ASP A 139 -9.25 10.64 -16.42
CA ASP A 139 -10.62 10.42 -15.93
C ASP A 139 -10.72 9.16 -15.03
N CYS A 140 -10.51 9.30 -13.71
CA CYS A 140 -10.77 8.22 -12.74
C CYS A 140 -12.20 8.30 -12.21
N SER A 141 -13.13 7.53 -12.79
CA SER A 141 -14.50 7.36 -12.29
C SER A 141 -14.60 6.34 -11.14
N CYS A 142 -13.53 6.16 -10.37
CA CYS A 142 -13.36 5.10 -9.38
C CYS A 142 -13.98 5.48 -8.01
N ASN A 143 -14.78 4.58 -7.39
CA ASN A 143 -15.48 4.79 -6.10
C ASN A 143 -14.64 4.43 -4.87
N HIS A 144 -13.35 4.79 -4.87
CA HIS A 144 -12.43 4.49 -3.77
C HIS A 144 -12.55 5.53 -2.64
N HIS A 145 -12.38 5.08 -1.39
CA HIS A 145 -12.44 5.94 -0.20
C HIS A 145 -11.23 5.66 0.71
N ILE A 146 -10.61 6.70 1.26
CA ILE A 146 -9.50 6.58 2.21
C ILE A 146 -9.98 6.99 3.60
N LEU A 147 -9.83 6.10 4.58
CA LEU A 147 -9.94 6.48 5.99
C LEU A 147 -8.55 6.87 6.50
N ARG A 148 -8.37 8.12 6.91
CA ARG A 148 -7.11 8.62 7.46
C ARG A 148 -6.97 8.30 8.96
N PRO A 149 -5.76 8.43 9.54
CA PRO A 149 -5.53 8.16 10.97
C PRO A 149 -6.32 9.04 11.94
N ASP A 150 -6.90 10.15 11.47
CA ASP A 150 -7.84 10.98 12.23
C ASP A 150 -9.26 10.39 12.33
N GLY A 151 -9.52 9.27 11.66
CA GLY A 151 -10.83 8.60 11.62
C GLY A 151 -11.82 9.24 10.65
N LYS A 152 -11.39 10.16 9.77
CA LYS A 152 -12.26 10.76 8.75
C LYS A 152 -12.04 10.11 7.38
N LEU A 153 -13.12 10.04 6.59
CA LEU A 153 -13.10 9.55 5.20
C LEU A 153 -12.74 10.69 4.23
N TYR A 154 -11.88 10.41 3.26
CA TYR A 154 -11.37 11.34 2.24
C TYR A 154 -11.44 10.71 0.83
N LYS A 155 -11.49 11.58 -0.20
CA LYS A 155 -11.30 11.20 -1.61
C LYS A 155 -9.85 10.73 -1.83
N THR A 156 -9.65 9.86 -2.81
CA THR A 156 -8.37 9.23 -3.14
C THR A 156 -7.40 10.14 -3.90
N PRO A 157 -6.08 9.82 -3.92
CA PRO A 157 -5.07 10.54 -4.69
C PRO A 157 -5.41 10.71 -6.18
N CYS A 158 -6.10 9.74 -6.79
CA CYS A 158 -6.56 9.81 -8.17
C CYS A 158 -7.72 10.81 -8.40
N ASN A 159 -8.33 11.34 -7.33
CA ASN A 159 -9.37 12.38 -7.36
C ASN A 159 -8.97 13.60 -6.49
N LYS A 160 -7.67 13.89 -6.39
CA LYS A 160 -7.21 15.17 -5.87
C LYS A 160 -7.61 16.24 -6.88
N GLU A 161 -8.64 17.02 -6.57
CA GLU A 161 -8.88 18.30 -7.25
C GLU A 161 -7.58 19.09 -7.18
N CYS A 162 -6.96 19.31 -8.33
CA CYS A 162 -5.85 20.24 -8.47
C CYS A 162 -6.45 21.63 -8.25
N GLU A 163 -6.42 22.12 -7.01
CA GLU A 163 -6.51 23.55 -6.79
C GLU A 163 -5.25 24.16 -7.42
N LEU A 164 -5.46 24.95 -8.48
CA LEU A 164 -4.47 25.79 -9.14
C LEU A 164 -3.90 26.84 -8.19
#